data_AF-X0T178-F1
#
_entry.id   AF-X0T178-F1
#
_cell.length_a   1.000
_cell.length_b   1.000
_cell.length_c   1.000
_cell.angle_alpha   90.00
_cell.angle_beta   90.00
_cell.angle_gamma   90.00
#
_symmetry.space_group_name_H-M   'P 1'
#
loop_
_entity.id
_entity.type
_entity.pdbx_description
1 polymer ?
#
loop_
_entity_poly.entity_id
_entity_poly.type
_entity_poly.pdbx_seq_one_letter_code
_entity_poly.pdbx_strand_id
1 'polypeptide(L)'
;MSKTIIQTQFQLLQGNQALALGMIEAGLTFFAGYPITPANSIAETLAREMPKAGRVFIQMEDEIASSAAVIGASLTGVCAATATSGPGFSLMQENIGFAAAIEVPCVIVDVQRAGPSTGFPSRPGQGDIMQARWGTHGDHPIIALSPSSVLES
;
A
#
# COMPACT_ATOMS: atom_id res chain seq x y z
N MET A 1 -2.38 -47.16 12.91
CA MET A 1 -2.04 -45.72 13.04
C MET A 1 -2.07 -45.10 11.65
N SER A 2 -3.12 -44.33 11.35
CA SER A 2 -3.27 -43.65 10.05
C SER A 2 -2.31 -42.46 10.01
N LYS A 3 -1.40 -42.43 9.03
CA LYS A 3 -0.55 -41.25 8.79
C LYS A 3 -1.43 -40.21 8.08
N THR A 4 -1.82 -39.15 8.79
CA THR A 4 -2.40 -37.96 8.16
C THR A 4 -1.33 -37.36 7.25
N ILE A 5 -1.52 -37.52 5.94
CA ILE A 5 -0.69 -36.83 4.94
C ILE A 5 -1.16 -35.38 4.96
N ILE A 6 -0.32 -34.47 5.46
CA ILE A 6 -0.57 -33.03 5.30
C ILE A 6 -0.34 -32.75 3.82
N GLN A 7 -1.44 -32.60 3.08
CA GLN A 7 -1.39 -32.25 1.67
C GLN A 7 -1.11 -30.74 1.59
N THR A 8 0.12 -30.37 1.23
CA THR A 8 0.49 -28.97 1.01
C THR A 8 -0.34 -28.42 -0.14
N GLN A 9 -1.27 -27.50 0.16
CA GLN A 9 -2.01 -26.79 -0.87
C GLN A 9 -1.22 -25.57 -1.34
N PHE A 10 -0.94 -25.52 -2.64
CA PHE A 10 -0.30 -24.37 -3.27
C PHE A 10 -1.37 -23.43 -3.83
N GLN A 11 -1.21 -22.13 -3.58
CA GLN A 11 -2.03 -21.09 -4.21
C GLN A 11 -1.17 -20.31 -5.21
N LEU A 12 -1.72 -20.08 -6.40
CA LEU A 12 -1.09 -19.22 -7.40
C LEU A 12 -1.59 -17.79 -7.20
N LEU A 13 -0.72 -16.92 -6.69
CA LEU A 13 -1.03 -15.52 -6.42
C LEU A 13 -0.08 -14.59 -7.20
N GLN A 14 -0.60 -13.44 -7.59
CA GLN A 14 0.23 -12.31 -8.02
C GLN A 14 0.67 -11.51 -6.78
N GLY A 15 1.79 -10.78 -6.86
CA GLY A 15 2.32 -10.00 -5.74
C GLY A 15 1.30 -9.02 -5.14
N ASN A 16 0.63 -8.24 -5.98
CA ASN A 16 -0.43 -7.31 -5.54
C ASN A 16 -1.60 -8.01 -4.82
N GLN A 17 -1.95 -9.22 -5.26
CA GLN A 17 -3.02 -9.99 -4.64
C GLN A 17 -2.57 -10.57 -3.29
N ALA A 18 -1.34 -11.09 -3.22
CA ALA A 18 -0.74 -11.57 -1.98
C ALA A 18 -0.65 -10.46 -0.93
N LEU A 19 -0.14 -9.28 -1.32
CA LEU A 19 -0.07 -8.10 -0.46
C LEU A 19 -1.45 -7.67 0.04
N ALA A 20 -2.46 -7.55 -0.85
CA ALA A 20 -3.81 -7.16 -0.45
C ALA A 20 -4.43 -8.13 0.58
N LEU A 21 -4.27 -9.44 0.36
CA LEU A 21 -4.75 -10.46 1.29
C LEU A 21 -3.96 -10.44 2.61
N GLY A 22 -2.65 -10.27 2.54
CA GLY A 22 -1.76 -10.14 3.70
C GLY A 22 -2.12 -8.93 4.57
N MET A 23 -2.42 -7.78 3.95
CA MET A 23 -2.89 -6.59 4.66
C MET A 23 -4.22 -6.85 5.40
N ILE A 24 -5.16 -7.56 4.76
CA ILE A 24 -6.42 -7.93 5.40
C ILE A 24 -6.16 -8.85 6.60
N GLU A 25 -5.32 -9.88 6.43
CA GLU A 25 -4.98 -10.80 7.52
C GLU A 25 -4.26 -10.08 8.67
N ALA A 26 -3.39 -9.12 8.35
CA ALA A 26 -2.68 -8.29 9.32
C ALA A 26 -3.56 -7.24 10.04
N GLY A 27 -4.86 -7.17 9.74
CA GLY A 27 -5.82 -6.32 10.46
C GLY A 27 -6.13 -4.97 9.80
N LEU A 28 -5.78 -4.76 8.52
CA LEU A 28 -6.15 -3.55 7.78
C LEU A 28 -7.65 -3.29 7.87
N THR A 29 -8.06 -2.16 8.43
CA THR A 29 -9.47 -1.84 8.68
C THR A 29 -9.99 -0.71 7.79
N PHE A 30 -9.10 0.16 7.32
CA PHE A 30 -9.44 1.28 6.43
C PHE A 30 -8.45 1.38 5.27
N PHE A 31 -8.97 1.45 4.05
CA PHE A 31 -8.19 1.72 2.85
C PHE A 31 -8.78 2.88 2.07
N ALA A 32 -7.94 3.84 1.71
CA ALA A 32 -8.29 4.92 0.78
C ALA A 32 -7.24 5.00 -0.33
N GLY A 33 -7.66 5.05 -1.59
CA GLY A 33 -6.72 5.11 -2.71
C GLY A 33 -7.30 5.72 -3.97
N TYR A 34 -6.42 6.17 -4.86
CA TYR A 34 -6.74 6.66 -6.18
C TYR A 34 -6.23 5.67 -7.25
N PRO A 35 -6.99 5.40 -8.33
CA PRO A 35 -6.58 4.45 -9.35
C PRO A 35 -5.29 4.87 -10.09
N ILE A 36 -4.23 4.07 -9.96
CA ILE A 36 -2.97 4.22 -10.69
C ILE A 36 -2.37 2.85 -11.04
N THR A 37 -1.96 2.66 -12.30
CA THR A 37 -1.20 1.47 -12.72
C THR A 37 0.23 1.54 -12.14
N PRO A 38 0.78 0.46 -11.55
CA PRO A 38 0.27 -0.91 -11.45
C PRO A 38 -0.43 -1.25 -10.12
N ALA A 39 -0.75 -0.29 -9.26
CA ALA A 39 -1.38 -0.52 -7.96
C ALA A 39 -2.88 -0.88 -8.00
N ASN A 40 -3.56 -0.67 -9.14
CA ASN A 40 -5.00 -0.91 -9.29
C ASN A 40 -5.48 -2.30 -8.81
N SER A 41 -4.72 -3.37 -9.08
CA SER A 41 -5.16 -4.71 -8.67
C SER A 41 -5.15 -4.93 -7.16
N ILE A 42 -4.38 -4.14 -6.40
CA ILE A 42 -4.48 -4.09 -4.93
C ILE A 42 -5.84 -3.50 -4.56
N ALA A 43 -6.16 -2.32 -5.10
CA ALA A 43 -7.41 -1.63 -4.82
C ALA A 43 -8.63 -2.46 -5.23
N GLU A 44 -8.61 -3.13 -6.38
CA GLU A 44 -9.67 -4.04 -6.83
C GLU A 44 -9.87 -5.22 -5.88
N THR A 45 -8.78 -5.81 -5.37
CA THR A 45 -8.85 -6.91 -4.40
C THR A 45 -9.43 -6.42 -3.07
N LEU A 46 -8.94 -5.29 -2.55
CA LEU A 46 -9.41 -4.71 -1.29
C LEU A 46 -10.86 -4.24 -1.38
N ALA A 47 -11.28 -3.62 -2.49
CA ALA A 47 -12.66 -3.21 -2.74
C ALA A 47 -13.64 -4.40 -2.69
N ARG A 48 -13.18 -5.58 -3.11
CA ARG A 48 -13.99 -6.80 -3.07
C ARG A 48 -13.98 -7.46 -1.69
N GLU A 49 -12.81 -7.56 -1.05
CA GLU A 49 -12.63 -8.40 0.14
C GLU A 49 -12.85 -7.65 1.47
N MET A 50 -12.48 -6.37 1.57
CA MET A 50 -12.63 -5.61 2.82
C MET A 50 -14.10 -5.48 3.29
N PRO A 51 -15.08 -5.17 2.41
CA PRO A 51 -16.47 -5.05 2.84
C PRO A 51 -17.05 -6.36 3.40
N LYS A 52 -16.57 -7.53 2.92
CA LYS A 52 -17.00 -8.83 3.43
C LYS A 52 -16.59 -9.04 4.90
N ALA A 53 -15.52 -8.39 5.32
CA ALA A 53 -15.01 -8.39 6.69
C ALA A 53 -15.50 -7.17 7.51
N GLY A 54 -16.47 -6.39 7.00
CA GLY A 54 -17.00 -5.21 7.68
C GLY A 54 -16.03 -4.02 7.76
N ARG A 55 -15.03 -4.00 6.86
CA ARG A 55 -13.97 -2.98 6.81
C ARG A 55 -14.23 -2.00 5.67
N VAL A 56 -13.57 -0.84 5.73
CA VAL A 56 -13.87 0.28 4.82
C VAL A 56 -12.87 0.36 3.69
N PHE A 57 -13.36 0.36 2.46
CA PHE A 57 -12.64 0.74 1.26
C PHE A 57 -13.27 2.01 0.69
N ILE A 58 -12.47 3.01 0.34
CA ILE A 58 -12.91 4.20 -0.36
C ILE A 58 -11.98 4.53 -1.52
N GLN A 59 -12.57 4.80 -2.70
CA GLN A 59 -11.84 5.40 -3.80
C GLN A 59 -11.91 6.91 -3.63
N MET A 60 -10.75 7.56 -3.54
CA MET A 60 -10.67 9.01 -3.41
C MET A 60 -10.49 9.67 -4.77
N GLU A 61 -10.58 11.00 -4.78
CA GLU A 61 -10.45 11.86 -5.96
C GLU A 61 -9.01 11.99 -6.46
N ASP A 62 -8.02 11.88 -5.57
CA ASP A 62 -6.59 11.91 -5.87
C ASP A 62 -5.75 11.28 -4.73
N GLU A 63 -4.43 11.23 -4.91
CA GLU A 63 -3.50 10.69 -3.92
C GLU A 63 -3.33 11.57 -2.66
N ILE A 64 -3.59 12.88 -2.75
CA ILE A 64 -3.54 13.79 -1.60
C ILE A 64 -4.70 13.47 -0.67
N ALA A 65 -5.91 13.39 -1.19
CA ALA A 65 -7.11 13.00 -0.45
C ALA A 65 -7.01 11.56 0.08
N SER A 66 -6.43 10.64 -0.71
CA SER A 66 -6.13 9.26 -0.27
C SER A 66 -5.29 9.23 1.00
N SER A 67 -4.13 9.89 0.98
CA SER A 67 -3.22 9.91 2.13
C SER A 67 -3.80 10.68 3.32
N ALA A 68 -4.51 11.80 3.09
CA ALA A 68 -5.19 12.54 4.16
C ALA A 68 -6.28 11.70 4.84
N ALA A 69 -7.09 10.96 4.07
CA ALA A 69 -8.10 10.07 4.62
C ALA A 69 -7.49 8.91 5.42
N VAL A 70 -6.38 8.33 4.96
CA VAL A 70 -5.65 7.29 5.71
C VAL A 70 -5.13 7.81 7.04
N ILE A 71 -4.51 9.00 7.06
CA ILE A 71 -4.02 9.63 8.30
C ILE A 71 -5.18 9.90 9.24
N GLY A 72 -6.28 10.47 8.73
CA GLY A 72 -7.50 10.72 9.51
C GLY A 72 -8.10 9.44 10.11
N ALA A 73 -8.15 8.36 9.33
CA ALA A 73 -8.60 7.06 9.83
C ALA A 73 -7.66 6.51 10.91
N SER A 74 -6.34 6.56 10.70
CA SER A 74 -5.36 6.08 11.68
C SER A 74 -5.47 6.78 13.04
N LEU A 75 -5.74 8.09 13.04
CA LEU A 75 -6.01 8.86 14.27
C LEU A 75 -7.22 8.36 15.08
N THR A 76 -8.14 7.62 14.46
CA THR A 76 -9.26 6.97 15.17
C THR A 76 -8.88 5.65 15.85
N GLY A 77 -7.63 5.20 15.70
CA GLY A 77 -7.10 3.97 16.30
C GLY A 77 -7.20 2.74 15.42
N VAL A 78 -7.47 2.88 14.12
CA VAL A 78 -7.59 1.75 13.19
C VAL A 78 -6.35 1.58 12.32
N CYS A 79 -6.05 0.35 11.90
CA CYS A 79 -5.01 0.11 10.91
C CYS A 79 -5.48 0.63 9.54
N ALA A 80 -4.75 1.62 9.00
CA ALA A 80 -5.09 2.31 7.76
C ALA A 80 -3.94 2.28 6.75
N ALA A 81 -4.27 2.13 5.47
CA ALA A 81 -3.27 2.09 4.40
C ALA A 81 -3.79 2.65 3.07
N THR A 82 -2.84 2.97 2.18
CA THR A 82 -3.09 3.29 0.77
C THR A 82 -2.12 2.54 -0.15
N ALA A 83 -2.43 2.50 -1.44
CA ALA A 83 -1.55 1.97 -2.47
C ALA A 83 -1.49 2.91 -3.66
N THR A 84 -0.29 3.13 -4.19
CA THR A 84 0.01 4.08 -5.27
C THR A 84 1.24 3.63 -6.07
N SER A 85 1.76 4.51 -6.92
CA SER A 85 3.03 4.37 -7.63
C SER A 85 3.73 5.73 -7.71
N GLY A 86 4.99 5.78 -8.16
CA GLY A 86 5.84 6.97 -8.24
C GLY A 86 5.14 8.35 -8.32
N PRO A 87 4.32 8.66 -9.36
CA PRO A 87 3.65 9.95 -9.46
C PRO A 87 2.73 10.28 -8.29
N GLY A 88 1.90 9.32 -7.88
CA GLY A 88 1.01 9.49 -6.75
C GLY A 88 1.77 9.53 -5.43
N PHE A 89 2.85 8.74 -5.31
CA PHE A 89 3.74 8.78 -4.17
C PHE A 89 4.42 10.16 -4.01
N SER A 90 4.74 10.84 -5.11
CA SER A 90 5.23 12.23 -5.08
C SER A 90 4.17 13.22 -4.57
N LEU A 91 2.89 13.03 -4.91
CA LEU A 91 1.79 13.86 -4.41
C LEU A 91 1.54 13.69 -2.91
N MET A 92 1.84 12.51 -2.36
CA MET A 92 1.64 12.21 -0.93
C MET A 92 2.74 12.78 -0.01
N GLN A 93 3.84 13.34 -0.53
CA GLN A 93 5.01 13.67 0.29
C GLN A 93 4.73 14.68 1.41
N GLU A 94 3.86 15.67 1.18
CA GLU A 94 3.45 16.60 2.24
C GLU A 94 2.73 15.86 3.40
N ASN A 95 1.78 14.99 3.06
CA ASN A 95 1.03 14.19 4.04
C ASN A 95 1.91 13.17 4.76
N ILE A 96 2.93 12.60 4.10
CA ILE A 96 3.93 11.74 4.74
C ILE A 96 4.71 12.51 5.81
N GLY A 97 5.13 13.75 5.49
CA GLY A 97 5.81 14.63 6.44
C GLY A 97 4.90 14.97 7.62
N PHE A 98 3.64 15.28 7.36
CA PHE A 98 2.65 15.52 8.40
C PHE A 98 2.47 14.29 9.31
N ALA A 99 2.25 13.10 8.74
CA ALA A 99 2.09 11.86 9.51
C ALA A 99 3.29 11.56 10.40
N ALA A 100 4.51 11.78 9.90
CA ALA A 100 5.73 11.64 10.69
C ALA A 100 5.80 12.67 11.83
N ALA A 101 5.44 13.94 11.58
CA ALA A 101 5.48 15.00 12.57
C ALA A 101 4.49 14.81 13.73
N ILE A 102 3.34 14.16 13.48
CA ILE A 102 2.33 13.88 14.50
C ILE A 102 2.30 12.40 14.93
N GLU A 103 3.33 11.64 14.57
CA GLU A 103 3.51 10.22 14.95
C GLU A 103 2.32 9.32 14.59
N VAL A 104 1.67 9.56 13.46
CA VAL A 104 0.52 8.77 13.00
C VAL A 104 0.98 7.55 12.19
N PRO A 105 0.65 6.31 12.63
CA PRO A 105 1.05 5.11 11.90
C PRO A 105 0.16 4.91 10.66
N CYS A 106 0.77 4.84 9.48
CA CYS A 106 0.07 4.44 8.27
C CYS A 106 1.00 3.68 7.33
N VAL A 107 0.43 2.78 6.51
CA VAL A 107 1.18 2.06 5.49
C VAL A 107 0.88 2.64 4.12
N ILE A 108 1.93 2.98 3.36
CA ILE A 108 1.83 3.43 1.98
C ILE A 108 2.55 2.40 1.12
N VAL A 109 1.79 1.74 0.25
CA VAL A 109 2.35 0.80 -0.73
C VAL A 109 2.71 1.58 -1.99
N ASP A 110 3.99 1.67 -2.30
CA ASP A 110 4.49 2.19 -3.57
C ASP A 110 4.81 1.02 -4.51
N VAL A 111 3.90 0.72 -5.43
CA VAL A 111 4.14 -0.28 -6.49
C VAL A 111 4.96 0.37 -7.59
N GLN A 112 6.27 0.33 -7.42
CA GLN A 112 7.22 1.07 -8.25
C GLN A 112 7.12 0.68 -9.73
N ARG A 113 7.15 1.71 -10.59
CA ARG A 113 7.16 1.58 -12.05
C ARG A 113 8.26 2.45 -12.63
N ALA A 114 8.58 2.29 -13.91
CA ALA A 114 9.64 3.06 -14.54
C ALA A 114 9.25 4.55 -14.62
N GLY A 115 9.99 5.41 -13.93
CA GLY A 115 9.93 6.88 -14.01
C GLY A 115 10.99 7.48 -14.95
N PRO A 116 11.28 8.80 -14.86
CA PRO A 116 10.64 9.81 -13.99
C PRO A 116 9.29 10.31 -14.55
N SER A 117 8.57 11.11 -13.75
CA SER A 117 7.25 11.64 -14.11
C SER A 117 6.28 10.50 -14.49
N THR A 118 5.46 10.66 -15.54
CA THR A 118 4.58 9.59 -16.04
C THR A 118 5.35 8.30 -16.32
N GLY A 119 6.57 8.44 -16.86
CA GLY A 119 7.45 7.34 -17.21
C GLY A 119 6.79 6.31 -18.13
N PHE A 120 7.00 5.03 -17.85
CA PHE A 120 6.34 3.92 -18.54
C PHE A 120 5.43 3.15 -17.56
N PRO A 121 4.11 3.43 -17.54
CA PRO A 121 3.20 2.87 -16.54
C PRO A 121 3.16 1.34 -16.46
N SER A 122 3.47 0.65 -17.56
CA SER A 122 3.44 -0.81 -17.67
C SER A 122 4.81 -1.47 -17.52
N ARG A 123 5.89 -0.70 -17.29
CA ARG A 123 7.23 -1.26 -17.07
C ARG A 123 7.62 -1.15 -15.60
N PRO A 124 8.20 -2.22 -15.01
CA PRO A 124 8.67 -2.18 -13.64
C PRO A 124 9.84 -1.20 -13.51
N GLY A 125 10.00 -0.65 -12.30
CA GLY A 125 11.11 0.19 -11.91
C GLY A 125 11.45 -0.01 -10.44
N GLN A 126 12.63 0.43 -10.02
CA GLN A 126 13.08 0.40 -8.62
C GLN A 126 13.71 1.76 -8.21
N GLY A 127 13.29 2.83 -8.89
CA GLY A 127 13.90 4.16 -8.79
C GLY A 127 13.40 5.00 -7.61
N ASP A 128 12.32 4.58 -6.95
CA ASP A 128 11.63 5.43 -5.98
C ASP A 128 12.21 5.29 -4.56
N ILE A 129 13.24 4.44 -4.36
CA ILE A 129 13.88 4.17 -3.06
C ILE A 129 14.38 5.44 -2.35
N MET A 130 14.89 6.41 -3.11
CA MET A 130 15.35 7.68 -2.55
C MET A 130 14.17 8.51 -2.04
N GLN A 131 13.08 8.60 -2.82
CA GLN A 131 11.87 9.29 -2.41
C GLN A 131 11.19 8.59 -1.23
N ALA A 132 11.24 7.25 -1.18
CA ALA A 132 10.67 6.47 -0.08
C ALA A 132 11.36 6.72 1.27
N ARG A 133 12.62 7.14 1.26
CA ARG A 133 13.41 7.39 2.48
C ARG A 133 13.58 8.87 2.83
N TRP A 134 13.60 9.74 1.82
CA TRP A 134 13.96 11.16 1.97
C TRP A 134 13.08 12.11 1.14
N GLY A 135 11.90 11.67 0.72
CA GLY A 135 11.08 12.43 -0.24
C GLY A 135 10.41 13.69 0.34
N THR A 136 10.06 13.69 1.62
CA THR A 136 9.43 14.86 2.26
C THR A 136 10.47 15.78 2.91
N HIS A 137 10.07 17.03 3.14
CA HIS A 137 10.95 18.07 3.65
C HIS A 137 11.16 17.97 5.17
N GLY A 138 12.30 18.45 5.65
CA GLY A 138 12.67 18.39 7.07
C GLY A 138 13.23 17.03 7.50
N ASP A 139 13.78 16.96 8.71
CA ASP A 139 14.29 15.70 9.27
C ASP A 139 13.12 14.88 9.84
N HIS A 140 13.01 13.63 9.41
CA HIS A 140 11.89 12.77 9.78
C HIS A 140 12.31 11.29 9.71
N PRO A 141 11.83 10.43 10.63
CA PRO A 141 12.08 9.00 10.54
C PRO A 141 11.10 8.34 9.56
N ILE A 142 11.60 7.52 8.62
CA ILE A 142 10.77 6.66 7.77
C ILE A 142 11.30 5.23 7.73
N ILE A 143 10.39 4.29 7.95
CA ILE A 143 10.59 2.86 7.69
C ILE A 143 10.24 2.59 6.24
N ALA A 144 11.23 2.20 5.43
CA ALA A 144 11.01 1.76 4.05
C ALA A 144 11.44 0.31 3.90
N LEU A 145 10.54 -0.52 3.36
CA LEU A 145 10.75 -1.94 3.10
C LEU A 145 10.57 -2.21 1.60
N SER A 146 11.29 -3.21 1.08
CA SER A 146 11.20 -3.60 -0.33
C SER A 146 11.13 -5.13 -0.42
N PRO A 147 9.94 -5.71 -0.65
CA PRO A 147 9.80 -7.16 -0.78
C PRO A 147 10.42 -7.63 -2.11
N SER A 148 11.03 -8.82 -2.10
CA SER A 148 11.72 -9.39 -3.26
C SER A 148 10.95 -10.53 -3.94
N SER A 149 9.85 -10.99 -3.33
CA SER A 149 9.04 -12.10 -3.84
C SER A 149 7.57 -11.98 -3.44
N VAL A 150 6.70 -12.78 -4.06
CA VAL A 150 5.27 -12.87 -3.72
C VAL A 150 5.06 -13.32 -2.27
N LEU A 151 5.96 -14.14 -1.72
CA LEU A 151 5.87 -14.61 -0.33
C LEU A 151 6.24 -13.51 0.69
N GLU A 152 7.12 -12.60 0.30
CA GLU A 152 7.49 -11.44 1.12
C GLU A 152 6.54 -10.26 0.95
N SER A 153 5.65 -10.32 -0.07
CA SER A 153 4.64 -9.30 -0.35
C SER A 153 3.52 -9.32 0.67
#